data_AF-A0A165QM59-F1
#
_entry.id   AF-A0A165QM59-F1
#
_cell.length_a   1.000
_cell.length_b   1.000
_cell.length_c   1.000
_cell.angle_alpha   90.00
_cell.angle_beta   90.00
_cell.angle_gamma   90.00
#
_symmetry.space_group_name_H-M   'P 1'
#
loop_
_entity.id
_entity.type
_entity.pdbx_description
1 polymer ?
#
loop_
_entity_poly.entity_id
_entity_poly.type
_entity_poly.pdbx_seq_one_letter_code
_entity_poly.pdbx_strand_id
1 'polypeptide(L)' 'FGEVYYYVLLKISQDVMHPVAMVSIYSEPDPWLLIESSYTLYSCVYRGNDNLLVIPVKHITAVVGMVPH' A
#
# COMPACT_ATOMS: atom_id res chain seq x y z
N PHE A 1 4.77 1.07 -3.55
CA PHE A 1 4.37 -0.26 -3.04
C PHE A 1 4.10 -0.18 -1.55
N GLY A 2 3.28 -1.06 -0.98
CA GLY A 2 2.97 -0.99 0.44
C GLY A 2 1.89 -1.98 0.86
N GLU A 3 1.74 -2.14 2.17
CA GLU A 3 0.69 -2.95 2.77
C GLU A 3 -0.40 -2.05 3.34
N VAL A 4 -1.64 -2.35 2.98
CA VAL A 4 -2.81 -1.66 3.52
C VAL A 4 -3.20 -2.33 4.82
N TYR A 5 -3.18 -1.57 5.91
CA TYR A 5 -3.64 -2.06 7.21
C TYR A 5 -5.14 -1.95 7.34
N TYR A 6 -5.69 -0.79 6.95
CA TYR A 6 -7.11 -0.50 7.11
C TYR A 6 -7.64 0.35 5.97
N TYR A 7 -8.88 0.07 5.59
CA TYR A 7 -9.73 0.98 4.82
C TYR A 7 -10.72 1.64 5.79
N VAL A 8 -10.78 2.98 5.75
CA VAL A 8 -11.57 3.76 6.71
C VAL A 8 -12.35 4.85 5.97
N LEU A 9 -13.58 5.10 6.42
CA LEU A 9 -14.35 6.28 6.03
C LEU A 9 -14.17 7.35 7.11
N LEU A 10 -13.37 8.37 6.82
CA LEU A 10 -13.17 9.48 7.75
C LEU A 10 -14.23 10.56 7.56
N LYS A 11 -14.86 10.96 8.65
CA LYS A 11 -15.77 12.12 8.69
C LYS A 11 -14.99 13.34 9.20
N ILE A 12 -14.46 14.15 8.29
CA ILE A 12 -13.67 15.34 8.62
C ILE A 12 -14.57 16.57 8.77
N SER A 13 -15.64 16.65 7.96
CA SER A 13 -16.68 17.67 8.05
C SER A 13 -18.07 17.02 8.21
N GLN A 14 -19.09 17.82 8.52
CA GLN A 14 -20.41 17.30 8.89
C GLN A 14 -21.10 16.48 7.78
N ASP A 15 -20.79 16.71 6.51
CA ASP A 15 -21.51 16.10 5.38
C ASP A 15 -20.64 15.31 4.39
N VAL A 16 -19.31 15.29 4.56
CA VAL A 16 -18.43 14.60 3.60
C VAL A 16 -17.67 13.48 4.30
N MET A 17 -17.93 12.25 3.83
CA MET A 17 -17.12 11.08 4.16
C MET A 17 -15.96 10.98 3.17
N HIS A 18 -14.76 10.79 3.70
CA HIS A 18 -13.53 10.64 2.92
C HIS A 18 -13.06 9.18 3.01
N PRO A 19 -13.20 8.39 1.93
CA PRO A 19 -12.62 7.06 1.86
C PRO A 19 -11.10 7.16 1.79
N VAL A 20 -10.44 6.65 2.83
CA VAL A 20 -8.98 6.61 2.93
C VAL A 20 -8.50 5.21 3.25
N ALA A 21 -7.22 4.96 2.97
CA ALA A 21 -6.50 3.77 3.36
C ALA A 21 -5.29 4.17 4.20
N MET A 22 -5.07 3.43 5.28
CA MET A 22 -3.85 3.49 6.07
C MET A 22 -2.86 2.48 5.51
N VAL A 23 -1.73 2.96 5.01
CA VAL A 23 -0.79 2.17 4.22
C VAL A 23 0.61 2.34 4.78
N SER A 24 1.28 1.23 5.07
CA SER A 24 2.71 1.21 5.32
C SER A 24 3.46 1.19 3.99
N ILE A 25 4.11 2.30 3.64
CA ILE A 25 4.79 2.44 2.35
C ILE A 25 6.13 1.71 2.37
N TYR A 26 6.32 0.85 1.38
CA TYR A 26 7.58 0.14 1.13
C TYR A 26 8.48 0.95 0.20
N SER A 27 9.75 0.54 0.07
CA SER A 27 10.60 1.05 -1.01
C SER A 27 10.05 0.65 -2.39
N GLU A 28 10.69 1.18 -3.43
CA GLU A 28 10.63 0.56 -4.75
C GLU A 28 11.15 -0.89 -4.69
N PRO A 29 10.66 -1.77 -5.57
CA PRO A 29 11.13 -3.15 -5.65
C PRO A 29 12.58 -3.19 -6.12
N ASP A 30 13.31 -4.21 -5.66
CA ASP A 30 14.65 -4.47 -6.16
C ASP A 30 14.61 -4.73 -7.68
N PRO A 31 15.30 -3.91 -8.50
CA PRO A 31 15.17 -3.97 -9.94
C PRO A 31 15.78 -5.25 -10.53
N TRP A 32 16.82 -5.82 -9.91
CA TRP A 32 17.46 -7.03 -10.40
C TRP A 32 16.57 -8.25 -10.17
N LEU A 33 16.02 -8.40 -8.97
CA LEU A 33 15.09 -9.49 -8.66
C LEU A 33 13.82 -9.41 -9.51
N LEU A 34 13.34 -8.20 -9.80
CA LEU A 34 12.17 -8.00 -10.64
C LEU A 34 12.44 -8.48 -12.08
N ILE A 35 13.61 -8.19 -12.64
CA ILE A 35 14.00 -8.64 -13.99
C ILE A 35 14.22 -10.15 -14.03
N GLU A 36 15.00 -10.70 -13.10
CA GLU A 36 15.30 -12.14 -13.03
C GLU A 36 14.04 -12.98 -12.84
N SER A 37 13.06 -12.47 -12.10
CA SER A 37 11.77 -13.13 -11.90
C SER A 37 10.77 -12.91 -13.04
N SER A 38 11.17 -12.29 -14.16
CA SER A 38 10.26 -11.92 -15.26
C SER A 38 9.04 -11.12 -14.77
N TYR A 39 9.26 -10.15 -13.88
CA TYR A 39 8.27 -9.25 -13.28
C TYR A 39 7.19 -9.95 -12.43
N THR A 40 7.52 -11.10 -11.85
CA THR A 40 6.59 -11.86 -10.99
C THR A 40 6.86 -11.67 -9.49
N LEU A 41 8.07 -11.31 -9.09
CA LEU A 41 8.45 -11.10 -7.69
C LEU A 41 8.80 -9.63 -7.43
N TYR A 42 8.01 -8.98 -6.57
CA TYR A 42 8.21 -7.59 -6.15
C TYR A 42 8.80 -7.56 -4.73
N SER A 43 10.12 -7.67 -4.63
CA SER A 43 10.84 -7.62 -3.35
C SER A 43 11.08 -6.17 -2.93
N CYS A 44 10.41 -5.70 -1.89
CA CYS A 44 10.55 -4.32 -1.39
C CYS A 44 11.06 -4.32 0.05
N VAL A 45 11.73 -3.24 0.47
CA VAL A 45 12.17 -3.07 1.86
C VAL A 45 11.04 -2.52 2.71
N TYR A 46 10.72 -3.24 3.79
CA TYR A 46 9.81 -2.76 4.82
C TYR A 46 10.46 -1.64 5.63
N ARG A 47 9.80 -0.49 5.74
CA ARG A 47 10.31 0.69 6.47
C ARG A 47 9.62 0.93 7.81
N GLY A 48 8.86 -0.04 8.31
CA GLY A 48 8.18 0.08 9.60
C GLY A 48 7.15 1.21 9.65
N ASN A 49 6.89 1.66 10.87
CA ASN A 49 5.88 2.68 11.17
C ASN A 49 6.30 4.09 10.73
N ASP A 50 7.58 4.32 10.44
CA ASP A 50 8.09 5.63 10.02
C ASP A 50 7.55 6.06 8.64
N ASN A 51 6.97 5.13 7.88
CA ASN A 51 6.38 5.39 6.55
C ASN A 51 4.90 5.01 6.49
N LEU A 52 4.19 5.17 7.60
CA LEU A 52 2.76 4.91 7.70
C LEU A 52 1.97 6.16 7.28
N LEU A 53 1.23 6.06 6.17
CA LEU A 53 0.51 7.19 5.58
C LEU A 53 -0.99 6.89 5.47
N VAL A 54 -1.79 7.96 5.58
CA VAL A 54 -3.22 7.92 5.23
C VAL A 54 -3.38 8.55 3.85
N ILE A 55 -3.80 7.76 2.88
CA ILE A 55 -3.99 8.20 1.49
C ILE A 55 -5.45 8.03 1.05
N PRO A 56 -5.96 8.85 0.11
CA PRO A 56 -7.26 8.59 -0.50
C PRO A 56 -7.26 7.22 -1.18
N VAL A 57 -8.32 6.43 -1.03
CA VAL A 57 -8.40 5.08 -1.63
C VAL A 57 -8.21 5.13 -3.15
N LYS A 58 -8.65 6.23 -3.79
CA LYS A 58 -8.50 6.44 -5.25
C LYS A 58 -7.06 6.53 -5.74
N HIS A 59 -6.08 6.71 -4.85
CA HIS A 59 -4.66 6.72 -5.21
C HIS A 59 -4.07 5.30 -5.32
N ILE A 60 -4.79 4.28 -4.84
CA ILE A 60 -4.38 2.88 -4.99
C ILE A 60 -4.71 2.41 -6.41
N THR A 61 -3.67 2.10 -7.19
CA THR A 61 -3.80 1.67 -8.59
C THR A 61 -4.09 0.18 -8.74
N ALA A 62 -3.55 -0.64 -7.84
CA ALA A 62 -3.75 -2.08 -7.81
C ALA A 62 -3.63 -2.61 -6.38
N VAL A 63 -4.39 -3.66 -6.06
CA VAL A 63 -4.30 -4.41 -4.80
C VAL A 63 -3.97 -5.85 -5.15
N VAL A 64 -2.93 -6.39 -4.51
CA VAL A 64 -2.54 -7.79 -4.64
C VAL A 64 -2.86 -8.47 -3.32
N GLY A 65 -3.69 -9.51 -3.36
CA GLY A 65 -3.99 -10.31 -2.18
C GLY A 65 -2.84 -11.26 -1.86
N MET A 66 -2.36 -11.25 -0.62
CA MET A 66 -1.50 -12.31 -0.12
C MET A 66 -2.39 -13.42 0.44
N VAL A 67 -2.29 -14.62 -0.12
CA VAL A 67 -3.01 -15.80 0.39
C VAL A 67 -2.22 -16.30 1.61
N PRO A 68 -2.76 -16.26 2.83
CA PRO A 68 -2.08 -16.85 3.97
C PRO A 68 -2.04 -18.38 3.80
N HIS A 69 -0.90 -18.98 4.14
CA HIS A 69 -0.73 -20.43 4.25
C HIS A 69 -1.10 -20.94 5.65
#